data_AF-A0A3C0S3C7-F1
#
_entry.id   AF-A0A3C0S3C7-F1
#
_cell.length_a   1.000
_cell.length_b   1.000
_cell.length_c   1.000
_cell.angle_alpha   90.00
_cell.angle_beta   90.00
_cell.angle_gamma   90.00
#
_symmetry.space_group_name_H-M   'P 1'
#
loop_
_entity.id
_entity.type
_entity.pdbx_description
1 polymer ?
#
loop_
_entity_poly.entity_id
_entity_poly.type
_entity_poly.pdbx_seq_one_letter_code
_entity_poly.pdbx_strand_id
1 'polypeptide(L)'
;MTSGCNKLDVYDWLSDMDMPSNYKPFNIVEVRFKGSRKDFFINVDNTYLEMGEMVVVEPSTGGYDVGHVSLTGELVRLQLKKNNVTPEMVTKKIYRKPNEMDVEKYNA
;
A
#
# COMPACT_ATOMS: atom_id res chain seq x y z
N MET A 1 -39.82 -15.67 2.03
CA MET A 1 -38.68 -15.84 2.97
C MET A 1 -37.44 -16.05 2.10
N THR A 2 -36.53 -15.09 2.09
CA THR A 2 -35.32 -15.08 1.24
C THR A 2 -34.13 -15.61 2.02
N SER A 3 -33.41 -16.59 1.48
CA SER A 3 -32.03 -16.96 1.80
C SER A 3 -31.63 -17.97 0.72
N GLY A 4 -30.66 -17.75 -0.16
CA GLY A 4 -29.40 -17.05 0.01
C GLY A 4 -28.29 -18.08 -0.09
N CYS A 5 -27.85 -18.41 -1.31
CA CYS A 5 -26.56 -19.08 -1.53
C CYS A 5 -26.19 -18.99 -3.02
N ASN A 6 -25.64 -17.85 -3.44
CA ASN A 6 -24.87 -17.80 -4.68
C ASN A 6 -23.49 -18.38 -4.38
N LYS A 7 -23.37 -19.70 -4.49
CA LYS A 7 -22.08 -20.39 -4.56
C LYS A 7 -21.54 -20.13 -5.96
N LEU A 8 -20.92 -18.97 -6.14
CA LEU A 8 -20.12 -18.70 -7.32
C LEU A 8 -18.86 -19.54 -7.17
N ASP A 9 -18.85 -20.72 -7.78
CA ASP A 9 -17.63 -21.37 -8.21
C ASP A 9 -16.94 -20.39 -9.17
N VAL A 10 -16.10 -19.53 -8.60
CA VAL A 10 -15.19 -18.66 -9.36
C VAL A 10 -14.18 -19.60 -9.99
N TYR A 11 -14.51 -20.06 -11.19
CA TYR A 11 -13.55 -20.65 -12.11
C TYR A 11 -12.42 -19.63 -12.27
N ASP A 12 -11.24 -19.98 -11.75
CA ASP A 12 -10.06 -19.14 -11.80
C ASP A 12 -9.35 -19.34 -13.14
N TRP A 13 -9.86 -18.66 -14.17
CA TRP A 13 -9.29 -18.64 -15.52
C TRP A 13 -7.98 -17.82 -15.60
N LEU A 14 -7.48 -17.32 -14.48
CA LEU A 14 -6.21 -16.61 -14.35
C LEU A 14 -5.07 -17.50 -13.80
N SER A 15 -5.36 -18.75 -13.41
CA SER A 15 -4.35 -19.65 -12.85
C SER A 15 -3.27 -20.12 -13.84
N ASP A 16 -3.41 -19.79 -15.13
CA ASP A 16 -2.50 -20.18 -16.23
C ASP A 16 -1.86 -19.00 -16.95
N MET A 17 -1.79 -17.82 -16.31
CA MET A 17 -0.87 -16.78 -16.75
C MET A 17 0.49 -17.08 -16.13
N ASP A 18 1.35 -17.77 -16.88
CA ASP A 18 2.80 -17.78 -16.69
C ASP A 18 3.26 -16.34 -16.45
N MET A 19 3.44 -15.95 -15.19
CA MET A 19 4.06 -14.68 -14.85
C MET A 19 5.47 -14.76 -15.45
N PRO A 20 5.86 -13.86 -16.39
CA PRO A 20 7.23 -13.84 -16.86
C PRO A 20 8.11 -13.74 -15.62
N SER A 21 9.18 -14.52 -15.56
CA SER A 21 10.06 -14.71 -14.40
C SER A 21 10.67 -13.41 -13.82
N ASN A 22 10.38 -12.28 -14.46
CA ASN A 22 10.74 -10.91 -14.13
C ASN A 22 9.56 -10.05 -13.63
N TYR A 23 8.38 -10.61 -13.32
CA TYR A 23 7.29 -9.85 -12.72
C TYR A 23 7.68 -9.43 -11.30
N LYS A 24 8.29 -8.25 -11.20
CA LYS A 24 8.53 -7.60 -9.91
C LYS A 24 7.19 -7.01 -9.47
N PRO A 25 6.57 -7.52 -8.39
CA PRO A 25 5.36 -6.91 -7.86
C PRO A 25 5.62 -5.43 -7.58
N PHE A 26 4.62 -4.59 -7.88
CA PHE A 26 4.77 -3.17 -7.71
C PHE A 26 4.92 -2.83 -6.22
N ASN A 27 6.14 -2.45 -5.83
CA ASN A 27 6.52 -2.27 -4.43
C ASN A 27 6.24 -0.86 -3.90
N ILE A 28 5.62 0.03 -4.68
CA ILE A 28 5.27 1.39 -4.23
C ILE A 28 3.85 1.39 -3.70
N VAL A 29 3.68 2.07 -2.56
CA VAL A 29 2.44 2.16 -1.79
C VAL A 29 2.09 3.64 -1.60
N GLU A 30 0.81 3.98 -1.77
CA GLU A 30 0.29 5.32 -1.43
C GLU A 30 -0.12 5.31 0.05
N VAL A 31 0.46 6.21 0.83
CA VAL A 31 0.14 6.38 2.25
C VAL A 31 -0.48 7.76 2.47
N ARG A 32 -1.59 7.80 3.19
CA ARG A 32 -2.29 9.01 3.62
C ARG A 32 -1.99 9.30 5.10
N PHE A 33 -1.79 10.55 5.44
CA PHE A 33 -1.58 11.01 6.81
C PHE A 33 -2.82 11.71 7.37
N LYS A 34 -2.77 12.16 8.64
CA LYS A 34 -3.79 13.05 9.18
C LYS A 34 -3.97 14.28 8.26
N GLY A 35 -5.22 14.58 7.90
CA GLY A 35 -5.57 15.65 6.97
C GLY A 35 -5.62 15.20 5.51
N SER A 36 -5.14 16.06 4.60
CA SER A 36 -5.21 15.83 3.14
C SER A 36 -3.88 15.41 2.52
N ARG A 37 -2.82 15.19 3.32
CA ARG A 37 -1.48 14.88 2.82
C ARG A 37 -1.40 13.39 2.43
N LYS A 38 -0.96 13.14 1.20
CA LYS A 38 -0.67 11.82 0.66
C LYS A 38 0.74 11.83 0.07
N ASP A 39 1.46 10.74 0.27
CA ASP A 39 2.78 10.53 -0.31
C ASP A 39 2.91 9.08 -0.77
N PHE A 40 3.90 8.85 -1.62
CA PHE A 40 4.26 7.52 -2.12
C PHE A 40 5.50 7.02 -1.40
N PHE A 41 5.51 5.72 -1.08
CA PHE A 41 6.59 5.07 -0.34
C PHE A 41 6.93 3.72 -0.95
N ILE A 42 8.20 3.34 -0.91
CA ILE A 42 8.67 2.03 -1.33
C ILE A 42 8.56 1.05 -0.16
N ASN A 43 7.84 -0.04 -0.37
CA ASN A 43 7.83 -1.21 0.50
C ASN A 43 9.07 -2.06 0.22
N VAL A 44 10.17 -1.75 0.91
CA VAL A 44 11.46 -2.44 0.73
C VAL A 44 11.40 -3.86 1.25
N ASP A 45 10.72 -4.08 2.37
CA ASP A 45 10.56 -5.40 2.99
C ASP A 45 9.50 -6.27 2.31
N ASN A 46 8.86 -5.77 1.25
CA ASN A 46 7.78 -6.43 0.52
C ASN A 46 6.72 -7.03 1.47
N THR A 47 6.44 -6.32 2.56
CA THR A 47 5.50 -6.76 3.58
C THR A 47 4.09 -6.70 3.01
N TYR A 48 3.24 -7.67 3.34
CA TYR A 48 1.84 -7.62 2.95
C TYR A 48 1.13 -6.47 3.67
N LEU A 49 0.67 -5.50 2.88
CA LEU A 49 -0.01 -4.29 3.34
C LEU A 49 -1.36 -4.17 2.64
N GLU A 50 -2.40 -3.96 3.42
CA GLU A 50 -3.77 -3.77 2.93
C GLU A 50 -4.23 -2.32 3.02
N MET A 51 -5.22 -1.96 2.20
CA MET A 51 -5.84 -0.64 2.29
C MET A 51 -6.44 -0.43 3.69
N GLY A 52 -6.17 0.73 4.27
CA GLY A 52 -6.62 1.08 5.61
C GLY A 52 -5.72 0.61 6.74
N GLU A 53 -4.71 -0.23 6.48
CA GLU A 53 -3.72 -0.56 7.51
C GLU A 53 -2.87 0.66 7.86
N MET A 54 -2.45 0.74 9.13
CA MET A 54 -1.53 1.75 9.58
C MET A 54 -0.08 1.26 9.37
N VAL A 55 0.80 2.16 8.94
CA VAL A 55 2.20 1.86 8.59
C VAL A 55 3.13 2.96 9.09
N VAL A 56 4.33 2.56 9.49
CA VAL A 56 5.41 3.49 9.86
C VAL A 56 6.28 3.72 8.64
N VAL A 57 6.48 4.98 8.29
CA VAL A 57 7.18 5.38 7.07
C VAL A 57 8.28 6.39 7.36
N GLU A 58 9.20 6.50 6.40
CA GLU A 58 10.31 7.45 6.44
C GLU A 58 9.81 8.89 6.23
N PRO A 59 9.93 9.78 7.22
CA PRO A 59 9.55 11.17 7.08
C PRO A 59 10.56 11.94 6.22
N SER A 60 10.14 13.08 5.70
CA SER A 60 11.05 14.00 5.00
C SER A 60 12.09 14.66 5.93
N THR A 61 11.79 14.74 7.23
CA THR A 61 12.64 15.37 8.25
C THR A 61 12.72 14.41 9.43
N GLY A 62 13.95 14.09 9.88
CA GLY A 62 14.30 12.92 10.68
C GLY A 62 13.32 12.46 11.77
N GLY A 63 13.26 11.14 11.97
CA GLY A 63 12.33 10.46 12.87
C GLY A 63 11.58 9.34 12.13
N TYR A 64 10.32 9.14 12.50
CA TYR A 64 9.39 8.28 11.79
C TYR A 64 8.03 8.96 11.70
N ASP A 65 7.30 8.74 10.62
CA ASP A 65 5.92 9.19 10.47
C ASP A 65 4.98 7.98 10.45
N VAL A 66 3.73 8.20 10.86
CA VAL A 66 2.72 7.14 10.92
C VAL A 66 1.56 7.56 10.04
N GLY A 67 1.21 6.70 9.08
CA GLY A 67 0.14 6.95 8.13
C GLY A 67 -0.70 5.71 7.89
N HIS A 68 -1.78 5.88 7.14
CA HIS A 68 -2.61 4.78 6.68
C HIS A 68 -2.35 4.48 5.22
N VAL A 69 -2.31 3.20 4.87
CA VAL A 69 -2.27 2.76 3.49
C VAL A 69 -3.56 3.19 2.80
N SER A 70 -3.41 3.98 1.75
CA SER A 70 -4.52 4.44 0.91
C SER A 70 -4.71 3.47 -0.25
N LEU A 71 -3.63 3.11 -0.94
CA LEU A 71 -3.63 2.21 -2.09
C LEU A 71 -2.32 1.41 -2.15
N THR A 72 -2.38 0.19 -2.66
CA THR A 72 -1.23 -0.71 -2.90
C THR A 72 -1.28 -1.32 -4.30
N GLY A 73 -0.15 -1.87 -4.76
CA GLY A 73 -0.05 -2.58 -6.04
C GLY A 73 -0.32 -1.71 -7.28
N GLU A 74 -0.90 -2.31 -8.31
CA GLU A 74 -1.17 -1.66 -9.60
C GLU A 74 -2.01 -0.39 -9.53
N LEU A 75 -2.88 -0.23 -8.54
CA LEU A 75 -3.69 0.98 -8.36
C LEU A 75 -2.83 2.21 -8.07
N VAL A 76 -1.68 2.03 -7.41
CA VAL A 76 -0.73 3.11 -7.12
C VAL A 76 -0.09 3.63 -8.41
N ARG A 77 0.10 2.79 -9.42
CA ARG A 77 0.66 3.21 -10.73
C ARG A 77 -0.25 4.20 -11.44
N LEU A 78 -1.56 4.02 -11.33
CA LEU A 78 -2.54 4.97 -11.88
C LEU A 78 -2.44 6.32 -11.18
N GLN A 79 -2.27 6.32 -9.86
CA GLN A 79 -2.12 7.54 -9.07
C GLN A 79 -0.79 8.25 -9.33
N LEU A 80 0.31 7.52 -9.47
CA LEU A 80 1.60 8.09 -9.86
C LEU A 80 1.51 8.79 -11.22
N LYS A 81 0.91 8.13 -12.22
CA LYS A 81 0.66 8.75 -13.53
C LYS A 81 -0.22 10.00 -13.44
N LYS A 82 -1.30 9.95 -12.65
CA LYS A 82 -2.20 11.09 -12.44
C LYS A 82 -1.52 12.27 -11.77
N ASN A 83 -0.63 12.01 -10.81
CA ASN A 83 0.15 13.03 -10.12
C ASN A 83 1.45 13.40 -10.86
N ASN A 84 1.68 12.83 -12.05
CA ASN A 84 2.87 13.04 -12.86
C ASN A 84 4.19 12.73 -12.12
N VAL A 85 4.15 11.76 -11.19
CA VAL A 85 5.30 11.29 -10.40
C VAL A 85 5.82 10.00 -11.02
N THR A 86 7.11 9.94 -11.30
CA THR A 86 7.74 8.69 -11.75
C THR A 86 8.07 7.80 -10.55
N PRO A 87 8.05 6.47 -10.69
CA PRO A 87 8.43 5.56 -9.61
C PRO A 87 9.86 5.81 -9.10
N GLU A 88 10.75 6.30 -9.96
CA GLU A 88 12.14 6.66 -9.64
C GLU A 88 12.26 7.89 -8.75
N MET A 89 11.26 8.79 -8.75
CA MET A 89 11.22 9.94 -7.84
C MET A 89 10.81 9.54 -6.42
N VAL A 90 10.26 8.34 -6.23
CA VAL A 90 9.87 7.84 -4.91
C VAL A 90 11.12 7.33 -4.21
N THR A 91 11.64 8.11 -3.27
CA THR A 91 12.83 7.75 -2.48
C THR A 91 12.50 7.28 -1.08
N LYS A 92 11.34 7.71 -0.55
CA LYS A 92 10.88 7.41 0.81
C LYS A 92 10.48 5.95 0.93
N LYS A 93 10.73 5.35 2.09
CA LYS A 93 10.51 3.93 2.35
C LYS A 93 9.49 3.70 3.45
N ILE A 94 8.82 2.55 3.40
CA ILE A 94 8.07 2.01 4.53
C ILE A 94 9.07 1.25 5.41
N TYR A 95 9.02 1.50 6.72
CA TYR A 95 9.91 0.83 7.67
C TYR A 95 9.31 -0.46 8.22
N ARG A 96 8.07 -0.40 8.71
CA ARG A 96 7.43 -1.52 9.42
C ARG A 96 5.94 -1.26 9.66
N LYS A 97 5.24 -2.30 10.13
CA LYS A 97 3.95 -2.14 10.79
C LYS A 97 4.13 -1.40 12.13
N PRO A 98 3.18 -0.56 12.54
CA PRO A 98 3.26 0.22 13.77
C PRO A 98 3.12 -0.67 14.99
N ASN A 99 3.88 -0.35 16.03
CA ASN A 99 3.68 -0.94 17.35
C ASN A 99 2.61 -0.15 18.14
N GLU A 100 2.15 -0.68 19.27
CA GLU A 100 1.15 -0.01 20.12
C GLU A 100 1.53 1.43 20.46
N MET A 101 2.80 1.68 20.80
CA MET A 101 3.31 3.03 21.05
C MET A 101 3.21 3.99 19.85
N ASP A 102 3.39 3.47 18.64
CA ASP A 102 3.30 4.25 17.40
C ASP A 102 1.84 4.62 17.11
N VAL A 103 0.92 3.68 17.38
CA VAL A 103 -0.53 3.88 17.28
C VAL A 103 -1.01 4.90 18.32
N GLU A 104 -0.54 4.81 19.56
CA GLU A 104 -0.86 5.77 20.62
C GLU A 104 -0.37 7.18 20.24
N LYS A 105 0.88 7.31 19.77
CA LYS A 105 1.43 8.59 19.30
C LYS A 105 0.67 9.16 18.11
N TYR A 106 0.15 8.30 17.23
CA TYR A 106 -0.71 8.74 16.13
C TYR A 106 -2.10 9.15 16.61
N ASN A 107 -2.66 8.55 17.66
CA ASN A 107 -4.00 8.91 18.16
C ASN A 107 -3.99 10.08 19.15
N ALA A 108 -2.87 10.32 19.82
CA ALA A 108 -2.61 11.54 20.59
C ALA A 108 -2.66 12.80 19.71
#